data_AF-A0A4Q3C672-F1
#
_entry.id   AF-A0A4Q3C672-F1
#
_cell.length_a   1.000
_cell.length_b   1.000
_cell.length_c   1.000
_cell.angle_alpha   90.00
_cell.angle_beta   90.00
_cell.angle_gamma   90.00
#
_symmetry.space_group_name_H-M   'P 1'
#
loop_
_entity.id
_entity.type
_entity.pdbx_description
1 polymer ?
#
loop_
_entity_poly.entity_id
_entity_poly.type
_entity_poly.pdbx_seq_one_letter_code
_entity_poly.pdbx_strand_id
1 'polypeptide(L)'
;MLKRAMLLTSGLFIAVANMAVAAAVDSAAKFRIANVIQSNMVVQQNKPLRIWGTAPAGDVIELQADWTGKTTIATADANGKWLGEIKVPGTTRGNFTPHTITIIHKDNQPLIGKFIEPHTIDLNLKKKKNDIVKLTNILIGDVWVASGQSNMEMRMATVPGWGTGVKDFEKELRLANYPAIRLYKEEMGIEFTPQDTIKGEKWEACTPKSAAGFSGVAYYFGRELFNRLQIPIGLVGAAIPATAAQAFTDINILLADTALKKKYVDPYSKAVDSIQA
;
A
#
# COMPACT_ATOMS: atom_id res chain seq x y z
N MET A 1 -24.89 28.33 79.56
CA MET A 1 -24.80 26.89 79.89
C MET A 1 -23.57 26.31 79.20
N LEU A 2 -22.93 25.37 79.90
CA LEU A 2 -21.59 24.82 79.73
C LEU A 2 -21.23 24.18 78.36
N LYS A 3 -19.91 24.31 78.02
CA LYS A 3 -18.89 23.25 77.71
C LYS A 3 -18.31 23.17 76.28
N ARG A 4 -16.98 23.42 76.24
CA ARG A 4 -15.84 22.65 75.64
C ARG A 4 -15.87 22.37 74.12
N ALA A 5 -14.97 22.95 73.32
CA ALA A 5 -13.53 22.61 73.10
C ALA A 5 -13.30 21.42 72.14
N MET A 6 -12.67 21.67 70.98
CA MET A 6 -11.59 20.83 70.44
C MET A 6 -10.86 21.54 69.29
N LEU A 7 -9.57 21.83 69.49
CA LEU A 7 -8.58 22.05 68.44
C LEU A 7 -8.23 20.68 67.84
N LEU A 8 -8.12 20.57 66.51
CA LEU A 8 -7.30 19.54 65.87
C LEU A 8 -6.62 20.11 64.63
N THR A 9 -5.30 20.05 64.69
CA THR A 9 -4.30 20.34 63.67
C THR A 9 -4.26 19.24 62.61
N SER A 10 -3.71 19.56 61.42
CA SER A 10 -3.22 18.72 60.30
C SER A 10 -3.88 19.11 58.97
N GLY A 11 -3.20 19.25 57.83
CA GLY A 11 -1.79 19.14 57.46
C GLY A 11 -1.68 19.77 56.07
N LEU A 12 -0.59 20.51 55.82
CA LEU A 12 -0.33 21.15 54.54
C LEU A 12 0.17 20.08 53.55
N PHE A 13 -0.69 19.62 52.64
CA PHE A 13 -0.26 18.79 51.51
C PHE A 13 0.36 19.71 50.44
N ILE A 14 1.69 19.71 50.36
CA ILE A 14 2.41 20.25 49.20
C ILE A 14 2.23 19.23 48.06
N ALA A 15 1.37 19.56 47.10
CA ALA A 15 1.27 18.83 45.85
C ALA A 15 2.54 19.09 45.03
N VAL A 16 3.50 18.17 45.08
CA VAL A 16 4.61 18.14 44.13
C VAL A 16 4.04 17.69 42.78
N ALA A 17 3.78 18.64 41.89
CA ALA A 17 3.44 18.35 40.51
C ALA A 17 4.68 17.79 39.81
N ASN A 18 4.76 16.46 39.69
CA ASN A 18 5.66 15.80 38.76
C ASN A 18 5.22 16.15 37.33
N MET A 19 5.74 17.26 36.78
CA MET A 19 5.74 17.47 35.34
C MET A 19 6.68 16.45 34.72
N ALA A 20 6.13 15.32 34.29
CA ALA A 20 6.78 14.48 33.31
C ALA A 20 6.90 15.30 32.02
N VAL A 21 8.10 15.82 31.76
CA VAL A 21 8.45 16.34 30.43
C VAL A 21 8.46 15.12 29.52
N ALA A 22 7.39 14.95 28.73
CA ALA A 22 7.42 14.04 27.61
C ALA A 22 8.47 14.56 26.63
N ALA A 23 9.64 13.93 26.62
CA ALA A 23 10.59 14.12 25.54
C ALA A 23 9.87 13.70 24.26
N ALA A 24 9.54 14.68 23.41
CA ALA A 24 9.11 14.40 22.05
C ALA A 24 10.28 13.67 21.38
N VAL A 25 10.16 12.35 21.26
CA VAL A 25 11.04 11.58 20.40
C VAL A 25 10.62 11.96 18.99
N ASP A 26 11.27 12.97 18.44
CA ASP A 26 11.20 13.28 17.02
C ASP A 26 11.87 12.12 16.27
N SER A 27 11.11 11.05 16.05
CA SER A 27 11.47 10.02 15.10
C SER A 27 11.32 10.64 13.72
N ALA A 28 12.30 11.43 13.29
CA ALA A 28 12.35 11.98 11.95
C ALA A 28 12.03 10.86 10.95
N ALA A 29 10.99 11.06 10.14
CA ALA A 29 10.49 10.05 9.22
C ALA A 29 11.63 9.59 8.29
N LYS A 30 11.84 8.28 8.18
CA LYS A 30 12.87 7.73 7.28
C LYS A 30 12.34 7.72 5.85
N PHE A 31 13.24 7.89 4.86
CA PHE A 31 12.87 7.74 3.47
C PHE A 31 12.35 6.32 3.19
N ARG A 32 11.13 6.24 2.67
CA ARG A 32 10.44 5.00 2.27
C ARG A 32 9.51 5.31 1.11
N ILE A 33 9.25 4.29 0.31
CA ILE A 33 8.21 4.27 -0.71
C ILE A 33 7.14 3.27 -0.26
N ALA A 34 5.88 3.53 -0.56
CA ALA A 34 4.79 2.60 -0.34
C ALA A 34 5.12 1.23 -0.93
N ASN A 35 5.00 0.18 -0.11
CA ASN A 35 5.58 -1.12 -0.44
C ASN A 35 4.83 -1.89 -1.54
N VAL A 36 3.64 -1.43 -1.97
CA VAL A 36 2.93 -1.94 -3.16
C VAL A 36 3.56 -1.48 -4.47
N ILE A 37 4.33 -0.39 -4.44
CA ILE A 37 5.00 0.18 -5.61
C ILE A 37 6.35 -0.52 -5.77
N GLN A 38 6.43 -1.42 -6.74
CA GLN A 38 7.58 -2.30 -6.92
C GLN A 38 7.92 -2.47 -8.41
N SER A 39 9.09 -3.06 -8.69
CA SER A 39 9.40 -3.60 -10.02
C SER A 39 8.38 -4.68 -10.43
N ASN A 40 8.30 -4.96 -11.73
CA ASN A 40 7.39 -5.95 -12.34
C ASN A 40 5.88 -5.61 -12.30
N MET A 41 5.48 -4.44 -11.81
CA MET A 41 4.05 -4.07 -11.78
C MET A 41 3.51 -3.67 -13.17
N VAL A 42 2.18 -3.65 -13.28
CA VAL A 42 1.46 -2.93 -14.34
C VAL A 42 0.94 -1.62 -13.75
N VAL A 43 1.07 -0.51 -14.49
CA VAL A 43 0.49 0.79 -14.13
C VAL A 43 -0.72 1.09 -15.01
N GLN A 44 -1.75 1.68 -14.42
CA GLN A 44 -3.00 2.00 -15.12
C GLN A 44 -2.76 3.06 -16.20
N GLN A 45 -3.01 2.68 -17.45
CA GLN A 45 -2.96 3.58 -18.60
C GLN A 45 -4.02 4.69 -18.49
N ASN A 46 -3.77 5.83 -19.14
CA ASN A 46 -4.68 6.98 -19.20
C ASN A 46 -5.10 7.56 -17.83
N LYS A 47 -4.39 7.22 -16.75
CA LYS A 47 -4.58 7.77 -15.41
C LYS A 47 -3.22 8.19 -14.83
N PRO A 48 -3.13 9.26 -14.04
CA PRO A 48 -1.91 9.58 -13.32
C PRO A 48 -1.51 8.44 -12.38
N LEU A 49 -0.24 8.05 -12.40
CA LEU A 49 0.35 7.14 -11.41
C LEU A 49 0.76 7.96 -10.19
N ARG A 50 0.17 7.63 -9.04
CA ARG A 50 0.58 8.16 -7.74
C ARG A 50 1.69 7.31 -7.16
N ILE A 51 2.78 7.96 -6.75
CA ILE A 51 3.84 7.36 -5.96
C ILE A 51 3.94 8.13 -4.66
N TRP A 52 3.93 7.42 -3.54
CA TRP A 52 3.91 8.04 -2.21
C TRP A 52 4.79 7.27 -1.23
N GLY A 53 5.04 7.88 -0.08
CA GLY A 53 5.82 7.30 0.98
C GLY A 53 6.10 8.28 2.11
N THR A 54 7.19 8.02 2.84
CA THR A 54 7.67 8.90 3.92
C THR A 54 9.08 9.39 3.64
N ALA A 55 9.45 10.55 4.17
CA ALA A 55 10.80 11.10 4.21
C ALA A 55 10.88 12.19 5.30
N PRO A 56 12.07 12.63 5.74
CA PRO A 56 12.18 13.76 6.65
C PRO A 56 11.44 14.99 6.09
N ALA A 57 10.78 15.76 6.96
CA ALA A 57 9.98 16.91 6.54
C ALA A 57 10.82 17.92 5.74
N GLY A 58 10.28 18.41 4.63
CA GLY A 58 10.98 19.31 3.69
C GLY A 58 11.84 18.61 2.64
N ASP A 59 12.15 17.32 2.80
CA ASP A 59 12.95 16.60 1.82
C ASP A 59 12.25 16.48 0.48
N VAL A 60 13.06 16.47 -0.58
CA VAL A 60 12.62 16.47 -1.96
C VAL A 60 12.76 15.08 -2.55
N ILE A 61 11.73 14.66 -3.28
CA ILE A 61 11.68 13.40 -4.01
C ILE A 61 11.51 13.73 -5.50
N GLU A 62 12.46 13.29 -6.31
CA GLU A 62 12.39 13.39 -7.76
C GLU A 62 11.94 12.05 -8.36
N LEU A 63 10.92 12.10 -9.20
CA LEU A 63 10.36 10.95 -9.90
C LEU A 63 10.62 11.09 -11.40
N GLN A 64 11.31 10.11 -11.97
CA GLN A 64 11.68 10.08 -13.38
C GLN A 64 11.19 8.79 -14.01
N ALA A 65 10.19 8.88 -14.87
CA ALA A 65 9.73 7.76 -15.68
C ALA A 65 10.24 7.93 -17.11
N ASP A 66 10.80 6.86 -17.69
CA ASP A 66 11.43 6.94 -19.02
C ASP A 66 10.45 7.33 -20.14
N TRP A 67 9.15 7.08 -19.95
CA TRP A 67 8.10 7.43 -20.92
C TRP A 67 7.63 8.88 -20.86
N THR A 68 8.02 9.68 -19.85
CA THR A 68 7.58 11.07 -19.75
C THR A 68 8.58 12.07 -20.31
N GLY A 69 9.88 11.73 -20.28
CA GLY A 69 10.97 12.68 -20.53
C GLY A 69 11.00 13.88 -19.57
N LYS A 70 10.28 13.80 -18.44
CA LYS A 70 10.12 14.88 -17.45
C LYS A 70 10.32 14.35 -16.03
N THR A 71 10.93 15.19 -15.20
CA THR A 71 11.04 14.96 -13.75
C THR A 71 9.83 15.56 -13.04
N THR A 72 9.09 14.72 -12.30
CA THR A 72 8.11 15.19 -11.31
C THR A 72 8.82 15.40 -9.98
N ILE A 73 8.52 16.50 -9.28
CA ILE A 73 9.06 16.82 -7.97
C ILE A 73 7.94 16.69 -6.92
N ALA A 74 8.24 16.01 -5.82
CA ALA A 74 7.41 15.96 -4.61
C ALA A 74 8.23 16.42 -3.40
N THR A 75 7.54 16.89 -2.36
CA THR A 75 8.16 17.33 -1.11
C THR A 75 7.45 16.66 0.06
N ALA A 76 8.21 16.20 1.04
CA ALA A 76 7.65 15.67 2.27
C ALA A 76 7.04 16.80 3.12
N ASP A 77 5.79 16.61 3.52
CA ASP A 77 5.05 17.54 4.35
C ASP A 77 5.58 17.58 5.80
N ALA A 78 4.94 18.39 6.65
CA ALA A 78 5.31 18.53 8.06
C ALA A 78 5.19 17.21 8.86
N ASN A 79 4.41 16.25 8.38
CA ASN A 79 4.26 14.91 8.96
C ASN A 79 5.20 13.88 8.31
N GLY A 80 6.08 14.32 7.40
CA GLY A 80 7.00 13.48 6.66
C GLY A 80 6.34 12.63 5.57
N LYS A 81 5.10 12.90 5.17
CA LYS A 81 4.43 12.20 4.05
C LYS A 81 4.67 12.95 2.74
N TRP A 82 4.90 12.23 1.65
CA TRP A 82 5.05 12.80 0.31
C TRP A 82 4.23 12.03 -0.72
N LEU A 83 3.81 12.72 -1.78
CA LEU A 83 3.11 12.14 -2.92
C LEU A 83 3.52 12.88 -4.20
N GLY A 84 3.89 12.12 -5.23
CA GLY A 84 4.12 12.64 -6.57
C GLY A 84 3.26 11.93 -7.60
N GLU A 85 2.89 12.64 -8.65
CA GLU A 85 2.07 12.12 -9.75
C GLU A 85 2.85 12.10 -11.08
N ILE A 86 2.91 10.93 -11.70
CA ILE A 86 3.51 10.72 -13.02
C ILE A 86 2.38 10.53 -14.03
N LYS A 87 2.39 11.30 -15.12
CA LYS A 87 1.44 11.10 -16.22
C LYS A 87 1.73 9.75 -16.91
N VAL A 88 0.72 8.90 -17.04
CA VAL A 88 0.81 7.62 -17.76
C VAL A 88 0.07 7.75 -19.10
N PRO A 89 0.71 7.44 -20.24
CA PRO A 89 0.04 7.43 -21.54
C PRO A 89 -0.95 6.26 -21.67
N GLY A 90 -1.73 6.27 -22.75
CA GLY A 90 -2.42 5.07 -23.22
C GLY A 90 -1.43 4.05 -23.78
N THR A 91 -1.76 2.76 -23.72
CA THR A 91 -1.04 1.72 -24.45
C THR A 91 -1.83 1.26 -25.68
N THR A 92 -1.15 0.60 -26.60
CA THR A 92 -1.74 0.05 -27.82
C THR A 92 -1.64 -1.46 -27.83
N ARG A 93 -2.55 -2.11 -28.57
CA ARG A 93 -2.50 -3.55 -28.83
C ARG A 93 -1.09 -4.00 -29.23
N GLY A 94 -0.57 -5.03 -28.57
CA GLY A 94 0.75 -5.61 -28.81
C GLY A 94 1.92 -4.88 -28.14
N ASN A 95 1.68 -3.74 -27.49
CA ASN A 95 2.75 -3.03 -26.79
C ASN A 95 2.96 -3.61 -25.39
N PHE A 96 4.03 -4.39 -25.25
CA PHE A 96 4.49 -4.98 -23.99
C PHE A 96 5.86 -4.43 -23.56
N THR A 97 6.20 -3.20 -23.99
CA THR A 97 7.50 -2.60 -23.73
C THR A 97 7.72 -2.40 -22.22
N PRO A 98 8.80 -2.95 -21.64
CA PRO A 98 9.13 -2.71 -20.24
C PRO A 98 9.72 -1.32 -20.07
N HIS A 99 9.29 -0.65 -19.00
CA HIS A 99 9.72 0.69 -18.62
C HIS A 99 10.41 0.70 -17.26
N THR A 100 11.03 1.84 -16.96
CA THR A 100 11.74 2.12 -15.70
C THR A 100 11.21 3.40 -15.05
N ILE A 101 11.09 3.38 -13.73
CA ILE A 101 10.91 4.57 -12.89
C ILE A 101 12.11 4.69 -11.96
N THR A 102 12.76 5.85 -11.93
CA THR A 102 13.81 6.18 -10.98
C THR A 102 13.27 7.19 -9.97
N ILE A 103 13.45 6.88 -8.69
CA ILE A 103 13.01 7.69 -7.55
C ILE A 103 14.28 8.11 -6.80
N ILE A 104 14.46 9.41 -6.63
CA ILE A 104 15.66 9.98 -6.03
C ILE A 104 15.24 10.83 -4.84
N HIS A 105 15.67 10.46 -3.64
CA HIS A 105 15.50 11.26 -2.43
C HIS A 105 16.70 12.18 -2.21
N LYS A 106 16.42 13.42 -1.83
CA LYS A 106 17.39 14.50 -1.59
C LYS A 106 17.07 15.23 -0.30
N ASP A 107 18.09 15.41 0.54
CA ASP A 107 18.03 16.23 1.75
C ASP A 107 17.75 17.70 1.38
N ASN A 108 16.52 18.15 1.58
CA ASN A 108 16.08 19.55 1.60
C ASN A 108 16.57 20.49 0.44
N GLN A 109 16.88 19.96 -0.75
CA GLN A 109 17.36 20.72 -1.91
C GLN A 109 16.84 20.10 -3.24
N PRO A 110 15.98 20.77 -4.03
CA PRO A 110 15.64 20.34 -5.39
C PRO A 110 16.79 20.68 -6.36
N LEU A 111 17.13 19.78 -7.30
CA LEU A 111 18.00 20.18 -8.43
C LEU A 111 17.14 20.93 -9.46
N ILE A 112 16.95 22.23 -9.25
CA ILE A 112 16.50 23.10 -10.33
C ILE A 112 17.71 23.42 -11.20
N GLY A 113 17.98 22.56 -12.19
CA GLY A 113 18.93 22.86 -13.28
C GLY A 113 19.86 21.72 -13.67
N LYS A 114 19.90 21.47 -14.98
CA LYS A 114 20.78 20.57 -15.77
C LYS A 114 20.48 19.07 -15.75
N PHE A 115 20.04 18.58 -16.91
CA PHE A 115 20.45 17.26 -17.39
C PHE A 115 21.97 17.13 -17.19
N ILE A 116 22.38 16.24 -16.28
CA ILE A 116 23.79 15.85 -16.14
C ILE A 116 23.99 14.71 -17.12
N GLU A 117 24.64 15.01 -18.25
CA GLU A 117 25.24 13.96 -19.08
C GLU A 117 26.22 13.11 -18.24
N PRO A 118 26.46 11.84 -18.58
CA PRO A 118 26.92 10.83 -17.62
C PRO A 118 28.35 11.02 -17.05
N HIS A 119 29.08 12.09 -17.37
CA HIS A 119 30.53 12.14 -17.15
C HIS A 119 31.05 13.50 -16.70
N THR A 120 30.72 13.96 -15.49
CA THR A 120 31.66 14.68 -14.60
C THR A 120 31.03 14.94 -13.23
N ILE A 121 31.64 14.44 -12.16
CA ILE A 121 31.28 14.75 -10.77
C ILE A 121 32.35 15.71 -10.23
N ASP A 122 31.92 16.89 -9.78
CA ASP A 122 32.71 17.77 -8.92
C ASP A 122 32.81 17.11 -7.53
N LEU A 123 34.04 16.77 -7.13
CA LEU A 123 34.37 15.94 -5.96
C LEU A 123 34.46 16.73 -4.64
N ASN A 124 34.19 18.05 -4.63
CA ASN A 124 34.38 18.87 -3.43
C ASN A 124 33.12 19.21 -2.62
N LEU A 125 31.96 18.64 -2.95
CA LEU A 125 30.81 18.62 -2.05
C LEU A 125 30.87 17.33 -1.22
N LYS A 126 30.92 17.45 0.11
CA LYS A 126 30.62 16.35 1.04
C LYS A 126 29.16 15.92 0.85
N LYS A 127 28.84 15.25 -0.26
CA LYS A 127 27.50 14.76 -0.57
C LYS A 127 27.20 13.57 0.31
N LYS A 128 26.26 13.73 1.23
CA LYS A 128 25.47 12.61 1.75
C LYS A 128 24.94 11.83 0.53
N LYS A 129 25.03 10.50 0.60
CA LYS A 129 24.62 9.60 -0.46
C LYS A 129 23.12 9.75 -0.69
N ASN A 130 22.70 10.18 -1.88
CA ASN A 130 21.29 10.18 -2.24
C ASN A 130 20.75 8.75 -2.20
N ASP A 131 19.56 8.55 -1.65
CA ASP A 131 18.84 7.28 -1.78
C ASP A 131 18.18 7.23 -3.16
N ILE A 132 18.66 6.32 -4.01
CA ILE A 132 18.15 6.11 -5.37
C ILE A 132 17.49 4.74 -5.43
N VAL A 133 16.20 4.74 -5.77
CA VAL A 133 15.41 3.52 -5.98
C VAL A 133 15.05 3.43 -7.46
N LYS A 134 15.41 2.31 -8.09
CA LYS A 134 15.10 2.04 -9.50
C LYS A 134 14.08 0.91 -9.60
N LEU A 135 12.87 1.24 -10.03
CA LEU A 135 11.82 0.28 -10.35
C LEU A 135 11.95 -0.09 -11.82
N THR A 136 11.99 -1.39 -12.10
CA THR A 136 12.27 -1.94 -13.43
C THR A 136 11.14 -2.86 -13.89
N ASN A 137 11.08 -3.11 -15.20
CA ASN A 137 10.10 -3.99 -15.81
C ASN A 137 8.66 -3.55 -15.49
N ILE A 138 8.41 -2.25 -15.58
CA ILE A 138 7.09 -1.65 -15.41
C ILE A 138 6.35 -1.72 -16.74
N LEU A 139 5.15 -2.28 -16.75
CA LEU A 139 4.31 -2.32 -17.94
C LEU A 139 3.17 -1.29 -17.84
N ILE A 140 2.75 -0.72 -18.97
CA ILE A 140 1.61 0.22 -19.03
C ILE A 140 0.41 -0.52 -19.62
N GLY A 141 -0.69 -0.60 -18.88
CA GLY A 141 -1.87 -1.38 -19.26
C GLY A 141 -3.05 -1.14 -18.32
N ASP A 142 -3.92 -2.13 -18.15
CA ASP A 142 -5.07 -2.02 -17.24
C ASP A 142 -4.80 -2.75 -15.92
N VAL A 143 -5.17 -2.12 -14.80
CA VAL A 143 -5.02 -2.69 -13.46
C VAL A 143 -6.40 -2.92 -12.85
N TRP A 144 -6.63 -4.12 -12.34
CA TRP A 144 -7.90 -4.53 -11.75
C TRP A 144 -7.69 -5.04 -10.33
N VAL A 145 -8.59 -4.65 -9.43
CA VAL A 145 -8.61 -5.11 -8.03
C VAL A 145 -9.73 -6.13 -7.86
N ALA A 146 -9.37 -7.32 -7.40
CA ALA A 146 -10.24 -8.43 -7.10
C ALA A 146 -10.39 -8.56 -5.57
N SER A 147 -11.45 -7.98 -5.02
CA SER A 147 -11.75 -7.98 -3.59
C SER A 147 -13.09 -8.69 -3.28
N GLY A 148 -13.31 -8.99 -2.01
CA GLY A 148 -14.48 -9.73 -1.51
C GLY A 148 -14.06 -10.84 -0.55
N GLN A 149 -14.77 -11.97 -0.59
CA GLN A 149 -14.58 -13.09 0.35
C GLN A 149 -14.10 -14.39 -0.32
N SER A 150 -14.38 -15.54 0.29
CA SER A 150 -13.90 -16.88 -0.08
C SER A 150 -14.07 -17.23 -1.57
N ASN A 151 -15.20 -16.88 -2.18
CA ASN A 151 -15.41 -17.17 -3.61
C ASN A 151 -14.50 -16.35 -4.53
N MET A 152 -14.11 -15.14 -4.11
CA MET A 152 -13.09 -14.36 -4.81
C MET A 152 -11.68 -14.85 -4.48
N GLU A 153 -11.42 -15.34 -3.27
CA GLU A 153 -10.12 -15.92 -2.91
C GLU A 153 -9.86 -17.29 -3.56
N MET A 154 -10.93 -18.01 -3.93
CA MET A 154 -10.88 -19.37 -4.47
C MET A 154 -9.75 -19.55 -5.48
N ARG A 155 -8.78 -20.39 -5.11
CA ARG A 155 -7.51 -20.54 -5.82
C ARG A 155 -7.62 -21.40 -7.06
N MET A 156 -6.68 -21.24 -7.99
CA MET A 156 -6.44 -22.16 -9.11
C MET A 156 -5.74 -23.45 -8.64
N ALA A 157 -6.21 -24.06 -7.56
CA ALA A 157 -5.65 -25.28 -6.99
C ALA A 157 -6.70 -26.04 -6.17
N THR A 158 -6.52 -27.35 -6.00
CA THR A 158 -7.23 -28.09 -4.96
C THR A 158 -6.77 -27.63 -3.59
N VAL A 159 -7.71 -27.43 -2.66
CA VAL A 159 -7.40 -27.15 -1.26
C VAL A 159 -7.95 -28.31 -0.42
N PRO A 160 -7.09 -29.24 0.03
CA PRO A 160 -7.51 -30.42 0.79
C PRO A 160 -8.40 -30.03 1.99
N GLY A 161 -9.54 -30.70 2.12
CA GLY A 161 -10.51 -30.42 3.19
C GLY A 161 -11.40 -29.19 2.97
N TRP A 162 -11.20 -28.41 1.90
CA TRP A 162 -11.96 -27.18 1.66
C TRP A 162 -12.66 -27.14 0.29
N GLY A 163 -12.00 -27.61 -0.77
CA GLY A 163 -12.63 -27.65 -2.09
C GLY A 163 -11.76 -28.25 -3.18
N THR A 164 -12.41 -28.65 -4.27
CA THR A 164 -11.78 -29.26 -5.45
C THR A 164 -11.09 -28.25 -6.38
N GLY A 165 -11.11 -26.95 -6.04
CA GLY A 165 -10.62 -25.88 -6.90
C GLY A 165 -11.56 -25.54 -8.06
N VAL A 166 -11.14 -24.60 -8.90
CA VAL A 166 -11.88 -24.17 -10.10
C VAL A 166 -11.91 -25.30 -11.13
N LYS A 167 -13.04 -25.49 -11.82
CA LYS A 167 -13.12 -26.46 -12.91
C LYS A 167 -11.99 -26.25 -13.93
N ASP A 168 -11.33 -27.35 -14.33
CA ASP A 168 -10.25 -27.39 -15.33
C ASP A 168 -8.95 -26.62 -14.97
N PHE A 169 -8.77 -26.22 -13.70
CA PHE A 169 -7.59 -25.42 -13.29
C PHE A 169 -6.26 -26.08 -13.69
N GLU A 170 -6.15 -27.41 -13.62
CA GLU A 170 -4.91 -28.12 -13.98
C GLU A 170 -4.50 -27.92 -15.44
N LYS A 171 -5.49 -27.92 -16.35
CA LYS A 171 -5.25 -27.68 -17.78
C LYS A 171 -4.82 -26.24 -18.00
N GLU A 172 -5.49 -25.31 -17.35
CA GLU A 172 -5.22 -23.88 -17.48
C GLU A 172 -3.87 -23.49 -16.90
N LEU A 173 -3.50 -24.03 -15.74
CA LEU A 173 -2.18 -23.81 -15.16
C LEU A 173 -1.05 -24.25 -16.07
N ARG A 174 -1.18 -25.37 -16.80
CA ARG A 174 -0.15 -25.81 -17.77
C ARG A 174 0.09 -24.78 -18.88
N LEU A 175 -0.92 -23.96 -19.19
CA LEU A 175 -0.87 -22.95 -20.25
C LEU A 175 -0.70 -21.52 -19.69
N ALA A 176 -0.65 -21.35 -18.37
CA ALA A 176 -0.60 -20.05 -17.70
C ALA A 176 0.78 -19.39 -17.79
N ASN A 177 1.27 -19.14 -19.00
CA ASN A 177 2.53 -18.44 -19.25
C ASN A 177 2.26 -17.10 -19.94
N TYR A 178 1.83 -16.13 -19.15
CA TYR A 178 1.45 -14.79 -19.61
C TYR A 178 2.34 -13.74 -18.94
N PRO A 179 3.56 -13.50 -19.43
CA PRO A 179 4.49 -12.58 -18.77
C PRO A 179 3.99 -11.12 -18.76
N ALA A 180 3.04 -10.75 -19.61
CA ALA A 180 2.41 -9.42 -19.60
C ALA A 180 1.15 -9.35 -18.71
N ILE A 181 0.73 -10.46 -18.10
CA ILE A 181 -0.21 -10.45 -16.97
C ILE A 181 0.63 -10.45 -15.69
N ARG A 182 0.42 -9.46 -14.81
CA ARG A 182 1.14 -9.34 -13.53
C ARG A 182 0.18 -9.54 -12.38
N LEU A 183 0.57 -10.39 -11.44
CA LEU A 183 -0.23 -10.75 -10.27
C LEU A 183 0.39 -10.10 -9.04
N TYR A 184 -0.44 -9.54 -8.18
CA TYR A 184 -0.09 -9.11 -6.84
C TYR A 184 -1.10 -9.69 -5.87
N LYS A 185 -0.65 -10.53 -4.95
CA LYS A 185 -1.52 -11.13 -3.93
C LYS A 185 -1.21 -10.51 -2.57
N GLU A 186 -2.21 -9.88 -1.98
CA GLU A 186 -2.15 -9.46 -0.59
C GLU A 186 -2.15 -10.69 0.34
N GLU A 187 -1.34 -10.62 1.39
CA GLU A 187 -1.36 -11.60 2.47
C GLU A 187 -2.57 -11.32 3.36
N MET A 188 -3.33 -12.36 3.69
CA MET A 188 -4.52 -12.20 4.53
C MET A 188 -4.16 -11.61 5.89
N GLY A 189 -4.80 -10.49 6.23
CA GLY A 189 -4.70 -9.84 7.52
C GLY A 189 -5.94 -9.01 7.80
N ILE A 190 -6.27 -8.85 9.07
CA ILE A 190 -7.34 -7.94 9.50
C ILE A 190 -6.69 -6.89 10.38
N GLU A 191 -6.87 -5.64 10.01
CA GLU A 191 -6.36 -4.49 10.75
C GLU A 191 -7.54 -3.55 11.02
N PHE A 192 -7.65 -3.06 12.26
CA PHE A 192 -8.79 -2.23 12.69
C PHE A 192 -8.55 -0.74 12.50
N THR A 193 -7.33 -0.38 12.09
CA THR A 193 -6.94 0.98 11.75
C THR A 193 -6.34 0.98 10.35
N PRO A 194 -6.47 2.09 9.61
CA PRO A 194 -5.81 2.24 8.31
C PRO A 194 -4.31 1.99 8.43
N GLN A 195 -3.77 1.20 7.51
CA GLN A 195 -2.34 0.89 7.44
C GLN A 195 -1.67 1.65 6.30
N ASP A 196 -0.44 2.10 6.54
CA ASP A 196 0.41 2.73 5.52
C ASP A 196 1.24 1.69 4.71
N THR A 197 1.17 0.40 5.09
CA THR A 197 1.86 -0.72 4.43
C THR A 197 0.94 -1.91 4.25
N ILE A 198 1.10 -2.63 3.13
CA ILE A 198 0.32 -3.83 2.82
C ILE A 198 1.19 -5.07 3.11
N LYS A 199 0.65 -6.07 3.82
CA LYS A 199 1.32 -7.38 3.95
C LYS A 199 1.03 -8.15 2.66
N GLY A 200 2.04 -8.77 2.05
CA GLY A 200 1.81 -9.43 0.77
C GLY A 200 3.06 -9.79 0.00
N GLU A 201 2.83 -10.47 -1.12
CA GLU A 201 3.88 -10.90 -2.02
C GLU A 201 4.32 -9.77 -2.96
N LYS A 202 5.25 -10.09 -3.86
CA LYS A 202 5.75 -9.14 -4.86
C LYS A 202 4.86 -9.18 -6.10
N TRP A 203 4.96 -8.15 -6.93
CA TRP A 203 4.45 -8.25 -8.29
C TRP A 203 5.21 -9.35 -9.06
N GLU A 204 4.47 -10.32 -9.58
CA GLU A 204 5.02 -11.46 -10.31
C GLU A 204 4.38 -11.61 -11.69
N ALA A 205 5.15 -12.16 -12.63
CA ALA A 205 4.59 -12.63 -13.90
C ALA A 205 3.53 -13.71 -13.65
N CYS A 206 2.49 -13.77 -14.49
CA CYS A 206 1.60 -14.91 -14.52
C CYS A 206 2.32 -16.12 -15.13
N THR A 207 2.62 -17.08 -14.27
CA THR A 207 3.25 -18.37 -14.56
C THR A 207 2.37 -19.49 -14.01
N PRO A 208 2.57 -20.76 -14.38
CA PRO A 208 1.85 -21.88 -13.75
C PRO A 208 1.94 -21.86 -12.22
N LYS A 209 3.11 -21.48 -11.68
CA LYS A 209 3.35 -21.42 -10.24
C LYS A 209 2.58 -20.27 -9.57
N SER A 210 2.75 -19.04 -10.06
CA SER A 210 2.11 -17.86 -9.46
C SER A 210 0.59 -17.87 -9.66
N ALA A 211 0.11 -18.39 -10.78
CA ALA A 211 -1.33 -18.52 -11.03
C ALA A 211 -1.99 -19.53 -10.08
N ALA A 212 -1.32 -20.63 -9.71
CA ALA A 212 -1.88 -21.66 -8.84
C ALA A 212 -2.31 -21.12 -7.45
N GLY A 213 -1.52 -20.20 -6.90
CA GLY A 213 -1.80 -19.55 -5.62
C GLY A 213 -2.79 -18.39 -5.69
N PHE A 214 -3.22 -17.99 -6.89
CA PHE A 214 -4.02 -16.79 -7.13
C PHE A 214 -5.52 -17.09 -7.31
N SER A 215 -6.33 -16.03 -7.18
CA SER A 215 -7.78 -16.10 -7.43
C SER A 215 -8.08 -16.61 -8.83
N GLY A 216 -8.87 -17.67 -8.92
CA GLY A 216 -9.33 -18.21 -10.19
C GLY A 216 -10.22 -17.22 -10.94
N VAL A 217 -11.17 -16.58 -10.26
CA VAL A 217 -12.05 -15.57 -10.87
C VAL A 217 -11.23 -14.44 -11.49
N ALA A 218 -10.27 -13.89 -10.74
CA ALA A 218 -9.40 -12.83 -11.24
C ALA A 218 -8.51 -13.32 -12.40
N TYR A 219 -7.94 -14.52 -12.30
CA TYR A 219 -7.10 -15.12 -13.34
C TYR A 219 -7.86 -15.25 -14.67
N TYR A 220 -9.03 -15.91 -14.67
CA TYR A 220 -9.79 -16.12 -15.91
C TYR A 220 -10.27 -14.81 -16.51
N PHE A 221 -10.70 -13.86 -15.67
CA PHE A 221 -11.06 -12.52 -16.10
C PHE A 221 -9.89 -11.80 -16.78
N GLY A 222 -8.72 -11.73 -16.12
CA GLY A 222 -7.55 -11.06 -16.68
C GLY A 222 -6.99 -11.75 -17.92
N ARG A 223 -7.02 -13.09 -17.97
CA ARG A 223 -6.65 -13.87 -19.16
C ARG A 223 -7.55 -13.55 -20.35
N GLU A 224 -8.87 -13.48 -20.13
CA GLU A 224 -9.82 -13.13 -21.20
C GLU A 224 -9.60 -11.70 -21.69
N LEU A 225 -9.41 -10.73 -20.79
CA LEU A 225 -9.05 -9.36 -21.15
C LEU A 225 -7.74 -9.32 -21.96
N PHE A 226 -6.71 -10.02 -21.50
CA PHE A 226 -5.43 -10.10 -22.19
C PHE A 226 -5.60 -10.65 -23.61
N ASN A 227 -6.32 -11.76 -23.79
CA ASN A 227 -6.57 -12.37 -25.10
C ASN A 227 -7.32 -11.42 -26.05
N ARG A 228 -8.30 -10.66 -25.53
CA ARG A 228 -9.09 -9.73 -26.35
C ARG A 228 -8.33 -8.45 -26.68
N LEU A 229 -7.79 -7.79 -25.67
CA LEU A 229 -7.21 -6.45 -25.77
C LEU A 229 -5.75 -6.50 -26.23
N GLN A 230 -5.03 -7.56 -25.87
CA GLN A 230 -3.61 -7.76 -26.17
C GLN A 230 -2.76 -6.58 -25.65
N ILE A 231 -3.00 -6.20 -24.40
CA ILE A 231 -2.24 -5.19 -23.64
C ILE A 231 -1.84 -5.78 -22.28
N PRO A 232 -0.86 -5.22 -21.56
CA PRO A 232 -0.55 -5.66 -20.20
C PRO A 232 -1.75 -5.58 -19.26
N ILE A 233 -1.89 -6.57 -18.38
CA ILE A 233 -2.97 -6.64 -17.38
C ILE A 233 -2.38 -6.85 -15.99
N GLY A 234 -2.65 -5.94 -15.05
CA GLY A 234 -2.33 -6.09 -13.64
C GLY A 234 -3.54 -6.59 -12.86
N LEU A 235 -3.36 -7.62 -12.03
CA LEU A 235 -4.40 -8.16 -11.17
C LEU A 235 -3.94 -8.10 -9.72
N VAL A 236 -4.69 -7.37 -8.90
CA VAL A 236 -4.46 -7.26 -7.45
C VAL A 236 -5.51 -8.10 -6.73
N GLY A 237 -5.10 -9.16 -6.05
CA GLY A 237 -5.97 -10.00 -5.22
C GLY A 237 -5.98 -9.51 -3.78
N ALA A 238 -7.15 -9.06 -3.30
CA ALA A 238 -7.37 -8.48 -1.99
C ALA A 238 -8.69 -8.99 -1.38
N ALA A 239 -8.86 -10.32 -1.37
CA ALA A 239 -10.05 -11.01 -0.86
C ALA A 239 -9.76 -11.70 0.47
N ILE A 240 -10.67 -11.54 1.44
CA ILE A 240 -10.54 -12.08 2.79
C ILE A 240 -11.74 -13.01 3.06
N PRO A 241 -11.55 -14.34 3.17
CA PRO A 241 -12.62 -15.28 3.46
C PRO A 241 -13.40 -14.97 4.74
N ALA A 242 -14.67 -15.39 4.79
CA ALA A 242 -15.56 -15.21 5.96
C ALA A 242 -15.80 -13.76 6.41
N THR A 243 -15.45 -12.77 5.59
CA THR A 243 -15.79 -11.37 5.85
C THR A 243 -17.20 -11.04 5.38
N ALA A 244 -17.95 -10.36 6.23
CA ALA A 244 -19.26 -9.83 5.87
C ALA A 244 -19.14 -8.39 5.35
N ALA A 245 -20.19 -7.90 4.67
CA ALA A 245 -20.15 -6.61 3.96
C ALA A 245 -19.72 -5.42 4.84
N GLN A 246 -20.04 -5.43 6.15
CA GLN A 246 -19.64 -4.35 7.06
C GLN A 246 -18.12 -4.19 7.21
N ALA A 247 -17.33 -5.22 6.91
CA ALA A 247 -15.86 -5.14 6.91
C ALA A 247 -15.33 -4.28 5.74
N PHE A 248 -16.14 -4.05 4.71
CA PHE A 248 -15.81 -3.23 3.54
C PHE A 248 -16.52 -1.86 3.55
N THR A 249 -17.23 -1.55 4.63
CA THR A 249 -17.94 -0.28 4.80
C THR A 249 -17.14 0.63 5.72
N ASP A 250 -17.03 1.91 5.34
CA ASP A 250 -16.38 2.91 6.19
C ASP A 250 -17.02 2.93 7.59
N ILE A 251 -16.18 2.82 8.62
CA ILE A 251 -16.64 2.74 10.02
C ILE A 251 -17.46 3.97 10.44
N ASN A 252 -17.16 5.15 9.89
CA ASN A 252 -17.90 6.37 10.20
C ASN A 252 -19.34 6.31 9.66
N ILE A 253 -19.55 5.64 8.52
CA ILE A 253 -20.90 5.40 7.98
C ILE A 253 -21.68 4.46 8.90
N LEU A 254 -21.04 3.38 9.38
CA LEU A 254 -21.68 2.45 10.31
C LEU A 254 -22.02 3.11 11.67
N LEU A 255 -21.13 3.97 12.17
CA LEU A 255 -21.32 4.70 13.43
C LEU A 255 -22.41 5.78 13.35
N ALA A 256 -22.54 6.44 12.19
CA ALA A 256 -23.51 7.51 11.99
C ALA A 256 -24.97 7.00 11.93
N ASP A 257 -25.20 5.74 11.58
CA ASP A 257 -26.53 5.12 11.56
C ASP A 257 -26.77 4.29 12.83
N THR A 258 -27.75 4.70 13.64
CA THR A 258 -28.07 4.04 14.91
C THR A 258 -28.42 2.57 14.77
N ALA A 259 -29.12 2.17 13.70
CA ALA A 259 -29.52 0.79 13.47
C ALA A 259 -28.32 -0.07 13.05
N LEU A 260 -27.47 0.44 12.15
CA LEU A 260 -26.24 -0.24 11.73
C LEU A 260 -25.23 -0.33 12.87
N LYS A 261 -25.00 0.75 13.62
CA LYS A 261 -24.13 0.78 14.80
C LYS A 261 -24.54 -0.29 15.82
N LYS A 262 -25.82 -0.31 16.20
CA LYS A 262 -26.35 -1.28 17.17
C LYS A 262 -26.21 -2.72 16.70
N LYS A 263 -26.40 -2.97 15.39
CA LYS A 263 -26.38 -4.31 14.82
C LYS A 263 -24.97 -4.84 14.57
N TYR A 264 -24.04 -3.99 14.12
CA TYR A 264 -22.76 -4.42 13.59
C TYR A 264 -21.55 -3.93 14.40
N VAL A 265 -21.59 -2.72 14.96
CA VAL A 265 -20.43 -2.13 15.66
C VAL A 265 -20.45 -2.49 17.14
N ASP A 266 -21.56 -2.25 17.84
CA ASP A 266 -21.64 -2.45 19.30
C ASP A 266 -21.34 -3.89 19.75
N PRO A 267 -21.85 -4.95 19.08
CA PRO A 267 -21.50 -6.33 19.44
C PRO A 267 -20.03 -6.64 19.17
N TYR A 268 -19.47 -6.04 18.10
CA TYR A 268 -18.11 -6.25 17.68
C TYR A 268 -17.11 -5.62 18.66
N SER A 269 -17.30 -4.35 19.05
CA SER A 269 -16.45 -3.67 20.02
C SER A 269 -16.37 -4.44 21.34
N LYS A 270 -17.51 -4.92 21.85
CA LYS A 270 -17.55 -5.74 23.07
C LYS A 270 -16.75 -7.04 22.95
N ALA A 271 -16.78 -7.68 21.78
CA ALA A 271 -16.03 -8.90 21.53
C ALA A 271 -14.51 -8.62 21.48
N VAL A 272 -14.09 -7.54 20.83
CA VAL A 272 -12.67 -7.13 20.78
C VAL A 272 -12.15 -6.82 22.18
N ASP A 273 -12.89 -6.02 22.96
CA ASP A 273 -12.52 -5.66 24.32
C ASP A 273 -12.33 -6.92 25.20
N SER A 274 -13.16 -7.96 25.00
CA SER A 274 -13.06 -9.22 25.74
C SER A 274 -11.86 -10.11 25.37
N ILE A 275 -11.27 -9.91 24.19
CA ILE A 275 -10.08 -10.65 23.72
C ILE A 275 -8.80 -9.95 24.18
N GLN A 276 -8.85 -8.64 24.42
CA GLN A 276 -7.71 -7.81 24.80
C GLN A 276 -7.57 -7.60 26.32
N ALA A 277 -8.58 -7.97 27.10
CA ALA A 277 -8.57 -7.97 28.58
C ALA A 277 -7.97 -9.26 29.15
#